data_AF-A0A7C6KTL6-F1
#
_entry.id   AF-A0A7C6KTL6-F1
#
_cell.length_a   1.000
_cell.length_b   1.000
_cell.length_c   1.000
_cell.angle_alpha   90.00
_cell.angle_beta   90.00
_cell.angle_gamma   90.00
#
_symmetry.space_group_name_H-M   'P 1'
#
loop_
_entity.id
_entity.type
_entity.pdbx_description
1 polymer ?
#
loop_
_entity_poly.entity_id
_entity_poly.type
_entity_poly.pdbx_seq_one_letter_code
_entity_poly.pdbx_strand_id
1 'polypeptide(L)'
;MEILNTNHSSISQLVKELPSLPGVYLMYDSLGNIIYVGKAKNLKNRITQYFRSSKNREPKVEEMVRNIRTFTYFVTDTELDALLDECRLIKELKPRYLPAKLDNQNRCIFYLNLVSAYVHPYI
;
A
#
# COMPACT_ATOMS: atom_id res chain seq x y z
N MET A 1 -20.91 -14.82 0.21
CA MET A 1 -20.71 -13.36 0.11
C MET A 1 -20.86 -13.00 -1.36
N GLU A 2 -21.94 -12.31 -1.70
CA GLU A 2 -22.15 -11.79 -3.06
C GLU A 2 -21.13 -10.69 -3.33
N ILE A 3 -20.29 -10.88 -4.35
CA ILE A 3 -19.49 -9.78 -4.90
C ILE A 3 -20.38 -9.10 -5.93
N LEU A 4 -21.05 -8.03 -5.52
CA LEU A 4 -21.86 -7.20 -6.40
C LEU A 4 -20.98 -6.49 -7.44
N ASN A 5 -21.50 -6.51 -8.67
CA ASN A 5 -21.14 -5.83 -9.91
C ASN A 5 -20.00 -4.80 -9.92
N THR A 6 -19.15 -5.01 -10.92
CA THR A 6 -18.15 -4.14 -11.53
C THR A 6 -18.67 -2.75 -11.90
N ASN A 7 -18.45 -1.78 -11.02
CA ASN A 7 -18.29 -0.40 -11.46
C ASN A 7 -16.90 -0.28 -12.07
N HIS A 8 -16.81 -0.19 -13.40
CA HIS A 8 -15.59 0.22 -14.10
C HIS A 8 -15.31 1.71 -13.86
N SER A 9 -15.12 2.09 -12.60
CA SER A 9 -14.70 3.44 -12.24
C SER A 9 -13.30 3.67 -12.78
N SER A 10 -13.07 4.78 -13.47
CA SER A 10 -11.73 5.17 -13.88
C SER A 10 -10.86 5.36 -12.64
N ILE A 11 -9.56 5.10 -12.75
CA ILE A 11 -8.63 5.30 -11.62
C ILE A 11 -8.71 6.74 -11.06
N SER A 12 -9.00 7.72 -11.93
CA SER A 12 -9.23 9.11 -11.53
C SER A 12 -10.49 9.34 -10.69
N GLN A 13 -11.54 8.53 -10.86
CA GLN A 13 -12.73 8.56 -10.01
C GLN A 13 -12.42 7.94 -8.65
N LEU A 14 -11.78 6.76 -8.63
CA LEU A 14 -11.37 6.08 -7.39
C LEU A 14 -10.50 6.98 -6.50
N VAL A 15 -9.57 7.75 -7.10
CA VAL A 15 -8.72 8.69 -6.37
C VAL A 15 -9.52 9.81 -5.70
N LYS A 16 -10.64 10.27 -6.28
CA LYS A 16 -11.45 11.35 -5.70
C LYS A 16 -12.21 10.91 -4.44
N GLU A 17 -12.59 9.64 -4.40
CA GLU A 17 -13.37 9.00 -3.33
C GLU A 17 -12.50 8.59 -2.12
N LEU A 18 -11.17 8.70 -2.24
CA LEU A 18 -10.27 8.32 -1.15
C LEU A 18 -10.50 9.11 0.14
N PRO A 19 -10.45 8.44 1.31
CA PRO A 19 -10.54 9.11 2.59
C PRO A 19 -9.24 9.84 2.94
N SER A 20 -9.38 10.88 3.75
CA SER A 20 -8.26 11.61 4.36
C SER A 20 -7.78 10.94 5.65
N LEU A 21 -7.66 9.62 5.65
CA LEU A 21 -7.34 8.79 6.82
C LEU A 21 -6.02 8.01 6.61
N PRO A 22 -5.36 7.55 7.69
CA PRO A 22 -4.24 6.63 7.56
C PRO A 22 -4.71 5.26 7.04
N GLY A 23 -3.77 4.52 6.45
CA GLY A 23 -4.06 3.20 5.95
C GLY A 23 -2.98 2.63 5.04
N VAL A 24 -3.24 1.44 4.53
CA VAL A 24 -2.39 0.73 3.56
C VAL A 24 -3.10 0.64 2.22
N TYR A 25 -2.34 0.65 1.13
CA TYR A 25 -2.86 0.53 -0.24
C TYR A 25 -2.05 -0.47 -1.05
N LEU A 26 -2.74 -1.16 -1.94
CA LEU A 26 -2.18 -2.17 -2.83
C LEU A 26 -2.44 -1.73 -4.27
N MET A 27 -1.42 -1.75 -5.11
CA MET A 27 -1.54 -1.39 -6.52
C MET A 27 -1.40 -2.62 -7.39
N TYR A 28 -2.23 -2.68 -8.42
CA TYR A 28 -2.37 -3.85 -9.29
C TYR A 28 -1.99 -3.49 -10.73
N ASP A 29 -1.40 -4.45 -11.44
CA ASP A 29 -1.18 -4.34 -12.89
C ASP A 29 -2.41 -4.73 -13.70
N SER A 30 -2.28 -4.73 -15.04
CA SER A 30 -3.35 -5.11 -15.96
C SER A 30 -3.73 -6.59 -15.90
N LEU A 31 -2.90 -7.44 -15.29
CA LEU A 31 -3.15 -8.87 -15.10
C LEU A 31 -3.77 -9.15 -13.73
N GLY A 32 -3.93 -8.13 -12.88
CA GLY A 32 -4.46 -8.26 -11.53
C GLY A 32 -3.41 -8.68 -10.49
N ASN A 33 -2.11 -8.62 -10.81
CA ASN A 33 -1.06 -8.90 -9.84
C ASN A 33 -0.80 -7.70 -8.94
N ILE A 34 -0.54 -7.95 -7.66
CA ILE A 34 -0.11 -6.90 -6.72
C ILE A 34 1.35 -6.55 -7.02
N ILE A 35 1.57 -5.35 -7.55
CA ILE A 35 2.90 -4.87 -7.94
C ILE A 35 3.54 -3.98 -6.88
N TYR A 36 2.73 -3.39 -6.00
CA TYR A 36 3.21 -2.49 -4.95
C TYR A 36 2.29 -2.49 -3.73
N VAL A 37 2.88 -2.42 -2.55
CA VAL A 37 2.20 -2.21 -1.27
C VAL A 37 2.81 -0.97 -0.63
N GLY A 38 1.98 -0.06 -0.14
CA GLY A 38 2.45 1.15 0.53
C GLY A 38 1.53 1.60 1.65
N LYS A 39 2.08 2.28 2.65
CA LYS A 39 1.32 2.96 3.70
C LYS A 39 1.13 4.45 3.45
N ALA A 40 0.11 5.02 4.09
CA ALA A 40 -0.19 6.43 4.07
C ALA A 40 -0.61 6.94 5.46
N LYS A 41 -0.18 8.15 5.81
CA LYS A 41 -0.80 8.94 6.90
C LYS A 41 -2.16 9.51 6.47
N ASN A 42 -2.29 9.73 5.15
CA ASN A 42 -3.49 10.24 4.50
C ASN A 42 -3.53 9.59 3.10
N LEU A 43 -4.45 8.65 2.92
CA LEU A 43 -4.60 7.86 1.70
C LEU A 43 -4.84 8.74 0.47
N LYS A 44 -5.76 9.71 0.58
CA LYS A 44 -6.06 10.65 -0.51
C LYS A 44 -4.82 11.37 -1.02
N ASN A 45 -4.06 12.01 -0.14
CA ASN A 45 -2.86 12.75 -0.52
C ASN A 45 -1.79 11.83 -1.12
N ARG A 46 -1.56 10.69 -0.46
CA ARG A 46 -0.50 9.76 -0.85
C ARG A 46 -0.74 9.15 -2.22
N ILE A 47 -1.95 8.65 -2.47
CA ILE A 47 -2.28 7.98 -3.73
C ILE A 47 -2.40 9.00 -4.86
N THR A 48 -3.02 10.18 -4.60
CA THR A 48 -3.11 11.26 -5.59
C THR A 48 -1.73 11.69 -6.10
N GLN A 49 -0.70 11.67 -5.25
CA GLN A 49 0.67 12.05 -5.63
C GLN A 49 1.22 11.19 -6.79
N TYR A 50 0.82 9.91 -6.90
CA TYR A 50 1.28 9.04 -7.99
C TYR A 50 0.73 9.45 -9.37
N PHE A 51 -0.48 10.01 -9.41
CA PHE A 51 -1.16 10.36 -10.66
C PHE A 51 -1.04 11.84 -11.05
N ARG A 52 -0.34 12.64 -10.24
CA ARG A 52 0.06 14.01 -10.61
C ARG A 52 1.34 13.98 -11.44
N SER A 53 1.41 14.84 -12.46
CA SER A 53 2.64 15.09 -13.21
C SER A 53 3.74 15.61 -12.27
N SER A 54 4.88 14.94 -12.25
CA SER A 54 6.02 15.29 -11.42
C SER A 54 7.30 15.24 -12.25
N LYS A 55 7.96 16.38 -12.44
CA LYS A 55 9.21 16.49 -13.22
C LYS A 55 10.42 15.82 -12.54
N ASN A 56 10.34 15.52 -11.23
CA ASN A 56 11.46 15.03 -10.42
C ASN A 56 11.19 13.64 -9.82
N ARG A 57 10.39 12.79 -10.48
CA ARG A 57 10.12 11.45 -9.97
C ARG A 57 11.29 10.52 -10.31
N GLU A 58 11.68 9.67 -9.36
CA GLU A 58 12.70 8.64 -9.61
C GLU A 58 12.24 7.68 -10.74
N PRO A 59 13.13 7.27 -11.66
CA PRO A 59 12.76 6.43 -12.81
C PRO A 59 12.02 5.14 -12.42
N LYS A 60 12.42 4.51 -11.30
CA LYS A 60 11.77 3.29 -10.77
C LYS A 60 10.31 3.54 -10.37
N VAL A 61 10.02 4.69 -9.77
CA VAL A 61 8.66 5.05 -9.36
C VAL A 61 7.82 5.42 -10.59
N GLU A 62 8.43 6.05 -11.60
CA GLU A 62 7.73 6.35 -12.85
C GLU A 62 7.36 5.05 -13.61
N GLU A 63 8.29 4.11 -13.72
CA GLU A 63 8.01 2.79 -14.30
C GLU A 63 6.89 2.06 -13.55
N MET A 64 6.97 2.01 -12.22
CA MET A 64 5.93 1.42 -11.38
C MET A 64 4.57 2.06 -11.68
N VAL A 65 4.49 3.39 -11.74
CA VAL A 65 3.22 4.10 -11.98
C VAL A 65 2.64 3.80 -13.36
N ARG A 66 3.46 3.66 -14.40
CA ARG A 66 2.99 3.26 -15.74
C ARG A 66 2.35 1.88 -15.75
N ASN A 67 2.73 1.00 -14.83
CA ASN A 67 2.19 -0.35 -14.71
C ASN A 67 0.95 -0.44 -13.80
N ILE A 68 0.52 0.65 -13.14
CA ILE A 68 -0.68 0.62 -12.28
C ILE A 68 -1.93 0.64 -13.15
N ARG A 69 -2.79 -0.36 -12.98
CA ARG A 69 -4.13 -0.40 -13.57
C ARG A 69 -5.24 -0.04 -12.59
N THR A 70 -5.10 -0.46 -11.34
CA THR A 70 -6.05 -0.14 -10.27
C THR A 70 -5.36 -0.24 -8.91
N PHE A 71 -6.07 0.12 -7.84
CA PHE A 71 -5.61 -0.03 -6.48
C PHE A 71 -6.76 -0.38 -5.54
N THR A 72 -6.43 -0.99 -4.40
CA THR A 72 -7.32 -1.17 -3.24
C THR A 72 -6.67 -0.54 -2.03
N TYR A 73 -7.44 -0.29 -0.97
CA TYR A 73 -6.92 0.26 0.28
C TYR A 73 -7.70 -0.26 1.49
N PHE A 74 -7.04 -0.20 2.64
CA PHE A 74 -7.63 -0.45 3.95
C PHE A 74 -7.31 0.73 4.85
N VAL A 75 -8.34 1.29 5.49
CA VAL A 75 -8.19 2.34 6.49
C VAL A 75 -7.73 1.70 7.79
N THR A 76 -6.85 2.38 8.52
CA THR A 76 -6.42 1.98 9.86
C THR A 76 -6.71 3.08 10.86
N ASP A 77 -6.67 2.76 12.15
CA ASP A 77 -6.91 3.74 13.22
C ASP A 77 -5.70 4.65 13.41
N THR A 78 -4.49 4.09 13.29
CA THR A 78 -3.24 4.84 13.48
C THR A 78 -2.26 4.68 12.31
N GLU A 79 -1.26 5.56 12.26
CA GLU A 79 -0.13 5.41 11.35
C GLU A 79 0.75 4.20 11.67
N LEU A 80 0.74 3.76 12.94
CA LEU A 80 1.49 2.59 13.38
C LEU A 80 0.84 1.32 12.83
N ASP A 81 -0.49 1.22 12.91
CA ASP A 81 -1.23 0.09 12.33
C ASP A 81 -1.00 0.00 10.82
N ALA A 82 -1.06 1.14 10.11
CA ALA A 82 -0.74 1.18 8.68
C ALA A 82 0.69 0.72 8.37
N LEU A 83 1.65 1.02 9.24
CA LEU A 83 3.03 0.51 9.11
C LEU A 83 3.05 -1.01 9.31
N LEU A 84 2.45 -1.51 10.38
CA LEU A 84 2.44 -2.95 10.68
C LEU A 84 1.78 -3.77 9.57
N ASP A 85 0.63 -3.30 9.06
CA ASP A 85 -0.04 -3.95 7.94
C ASP A 85 0.77 -3.89 6.64
N GLU A 86 1.43 -2.76 6.34
CA GLU A 86 2.36 -2.67 5.20
C GLU A 86 3.47 -3.72 5.34
N CYS A 87 4.10 -3.84 6.51
CA CYS A 87 5.16 -4.81 6.76
C CYS A 87 4.68 -6.25 6.54
N ARG A 88 3.52 -6.58 7.10
CA ARG A 88 2.90 -7.91 6.98
C ARG A 88 2.58 -8.23 5.52
N LEU A 89 1.90 -7.33 4.83
CA LEU A 89 1.51 -7.51 3.43
C LEU A 89 2.73 -7.59 2.50
N ILE A 90 3.78 -6.81 2.71
CA ILE A 90 5.02 -6.94 1.93
C ILE A 90 5.66 -8.32 2.14
N LYS A 91 5.67 -8.83 3.38
CA LYS A 91 6.23 -10.15 3.71
C LYS A 91 5.43 -11.28 3.06
N GLU A 92 4.11 -11.19 3.10
CA GLU A 92 3.18 -12.20 2.56
C GLU A 92 3.13 -12.17 1.03
N LEU A 93 3.01 -10.99 0.43
CA LEU A 93 2.72 -10.82 -1.00
C LEU A 93 3.96 -10.65 -1.86
N LYS A 94 5.09 -10.20 -1.29
CA LYS A 94 6.38 -9.99 -1.98
C LYS A 94 6.21 -9.22 -3.30
N PRO A 95 5.66 -8.00 -3.27
CA PRO A 95 5.35 -7.24 -4.48
C PRO A 95 6.61 -6.94 -5.31
N ARG A 96 6.43 -6.81 -6.63
CA ARG A 96 7.51 -6.53 -7.59
C ARG A 96 8.31 -5.27 -7.24
N TYR A 97 7.63 -4.22 -6.79
CA TYR A 97 8.25 -2.96 -6.40
C TYR A 97 8.19 -2.82 -4.88
N LEU A 98 9.36 -2.64 -4.27
CA LEU A 98 9.50 -2.39 -2.83
C LEU A 98 9.62 -0.88 -2.53
N PRO A 99 9.06 -0.40 -1.40
CA PRO A 99 9.33 0.95 -0.92
C PRO A 99 10.83 1.18 -0.68
N ALA A 100 11.36 2.31 -1.15
CA ALA A 100 12.79 2.60 -1.13
C ALA A 100 13.38 2.90 0.26
N LYS A 101 12.55 3.21 1.27
CA LYS A 101 13.05 3.69 2.57
C LYS A 101 13.51 2.55 3.47
N LEU A 102 14.82 2.44 3.65
CA LEU A 102 15.50 1.50 4.56
C LEU A 102 14.98 1.61 6.01
N ASP A 103 14.67 2.82 6.48
CA ASP A 103 14.16 3.06 7.83
C ASP A 103 12.82 2.33 8.11
N ASN A 104 11.91 2.31 7.12
CA ASN A 104 10.67 1.55 7.25
C ASN A 104 10.93 0.05 7.39
N GLN A 105 11.92 -0.49 6.65
CA GLN A 105 12.24 -1.91 6.69
C GLN A 105 12.84 -2.31 8.05
N ASN A 106 13.72 -1.48 8.62
CA ASN A 106 14.27 -1.71 9.96
C ASN A 106 13.18 -1.68 11.03
N ARG A 107 12.24 -0.73 10.95
CA ARG A 107 11.09 -0.67 11.87
C ARG A 107 10.16 -1.86 11.69
N CYS A 108 9.91 -2.29 10.46
CA CYS A 108 9.13 -3.49 10.16
C CYS A 108 9.74 -4.74 10.79
N ILE A 109 11.04 -4.96 10.59
CA ILE A 109 11.75 -6.13 11.10
C ILE A 109 11.75 -6.12 12.62
N PHE A 110 12.10 -5.00 13.25
CA PHE A 110 12.11 -4.86 14.70
C PHE A 110 10.73 -5.17 15.31
N TYR A 111 9.66 -4.59 14.77
CA TYR A 111 8.32 -4.80 15.30
C TYR A 111 7.75 -6.20 15.01
N LEU A 112 7.94 -6.75 13.82
CA LEU A 112 7.52 -8.12 13.52
C LEU A 112 8.24 -9.12 14.43
N ASN A 113 9.51 -8.88 14.75
CA ASN A 113 10.26 -9.69 15.71
C ASN A 113 9.67 -9.57 17.13
N LEU A 114 9.36 -8.35 17.59
CA LEU A 114 8.69 -8.15 18.88
C LEU A 114 7.34 -8.87 18.93
N VAL A 115 6.45 -8.66 17.95
CA VAL A 115 5.13 -9.31 17.92
C VAL A 115 5.29 -10.83 17.85
N SER A 116 6.21 -11.37 17.03
CA SER A 116 6.47 -12.81 17.00
C SER A 116 6.99 -13.37 18.33
N ALA A 117 7.73 -12.57 19.10
CA ALA A 117 8.23 -12.93 20.43
C ALA A 117 7.14 -12.85 21.51
N TYR A 118 6.12 -12.00 21.34
CA TYR A 118 5.01 -11.86 22.29
C TYR A 118 3.78 -12.72 21.97
N VAL A 119 3.68 -13.30 20.77
CA VAL A 119 2.57 -14.20 20.36
C VAL A 119 2.85 -15.67 20.72
N HIS A 120 3.91 -15.97 21.47
CA HIS A 120 4.07 -17.30 22.10
C HIS A 120 4.33 -17.22 23.61
N PRO A 121 3.25 -17.14 24.41
CA PRO A 121 3.33 -17.70 25.75
C PRO A 121 2.08 -18.49 26.17
N TYR A 122 1.34 -19.16 25.27
CA TYR A 122 0.30 -20.13 25.67
C TYR A 122 0.07 -21.21 24.59
N ILE A 123 0.89 -22.27 24.62
CA ILE A 123 0.47 -23.66 24.40
C ILE A 123 1.07 -24.48 25.53
#